data_AF-A8CCS5-F1
#
_entry.id   AF-A8CCS5-F1
#
_cell.length_a   1.000
_cell.length_b   1.000
_cell.length_c   1.000
_cell.angle_alpha   90.00
_cell.angle_beta   90.00
_cell.angle_gamma   90.00
#
_symmetry.space_group_name_H-M   'P 1'
#
loop_
_entity.id
_entity.type
_entity.pdbx_description
1 polymer ?
#
loop_
_entity_poly.entity_id
_entity_poly.type
_entity_poly.pdbx_seq_one_letter_code
_entity_poly.pdbx_strand_id
1 'polypeptide(L)'
;RDPRTGEPALDLPKIFGIHLFLSSLLCFGFGAFHVTGTFGPGIWVSDAYGVTGRVQAVAPAWGAEGFNPFNPGGIASHHIAAGILGLLAGVFHLTIRPPQRLYRALRMGNIETVLSSSIAAVFFAAFITSGTMWYGAATTPIELFGPTRYQWDSGYFQQEIERRVETSLSEGLSLSQAWSRIPDKLAFYDYIGNNPAKGGLFRAGPMNKGDGIAEAWLGHPVFQDKEGRELTVRRMPAFFETFPVILVDKDGIVRADIPFRRAESKYSIEQVGVSCNFYGGKLNGQVFTDAPTVKKYARKSQLGEVFEFDRT
;
A
#
# COMPACT_ATOMS: atom_id res chain seq x y z
N ARG A 1 -21.09 -37.97 25.69
CA ARG A 1 -22.44 -38.22 26.25
C ARG A 1 -22.42 -37.74 27.69
N ASP A 2 -23.43 -37.01 28.16
CA ASP A 2 -23.49 -36.55 29.56
C ASP A 2 -23.59 -37.78 30.47
N PRO A 3 -22.71 -37.94 31.47
CA PRO A 3 -22.67 -39.14 32.30
C PRO A 3 -23.95 -39.40 33.12
N ARG A 4 -24.80 -38.39 33.32
CA ARG A 4 -26.03 -38.50 34.13
C ARG A 4 -27.24 -38.89 33.29
N THR A 5 -27.31 -38.41 32.06
CA THR A 5 -28.48 -38.58 31.18
C THR A 5 -28.23 -39.54 30.02
N GLY A 6 -26.97 -39.83 29.67
CA GLY A 6 -26.64 -40.62 28.49
C GLY A 6 -26.91 -39.89 27.18
N GLU A 7 -27.30 -38.62 27.18
CA GLU A 7 -27.55 -37.85 25.96
C GLU A 7 -26.27 -37.21 25.40
N PRO A 8 -26.22 -36.83 24.11
CA PRO A 8 -25.12 -36.02 23.59
C PRO A 8 -25.14 -34.65 24.28
N ALA A 9 -24.00 -34.26 24.85
CA ALA A 9 -23.85 -32.99 25.54
C ALA A 9 -22.42 -32.49 25.41
N LEU A 10 -22.26 -31.18 25.30
CA LEU A 10 -20.98 -30.48 25.25
C LEU A 10 -20.95 -29.44 26.37
N ASP A 11 -19.90 -29.47 27.19
CA ASP A 11 -19.66 -28.44 28.19
C ASP A 11 -18.98 -27.22 27.53
N LEU A 12 -19.76 -26.48 26.72
CA LEU A 12 -19.28 -25.38 25.87
C LEU A 12 -18.42 -24.35 26.62
N PRO A 13 -18.76 -23.90 27.86
CA PRO A 13 -17.91 -22.98 28.61
C PRO A 13 -16.51 -23.54 28.90
N LYS A 14 -16.40 -24.83 29.21
CA LYS A 14 -15.10 -25.46 29.48
C LYS A 14 -14.32 -25.67 28.19
N ILE A 15 -14.98 -26.09 27.12
CA ILE A 15 -14.38 -26.23 25.78
C ILE A 15 -13.81 -24.87 25.33
N PHE A 16 -14.55 -23.78 25.54
CA PHE A 16 -14.05 -22.43 25.28
C PHE A 16 -12.76 -22.13 26.06
N GLY A 17 -12.72 -22.44 27.36
CA GLY A 17 -11.50 -22.28 28.17
C GLY A 17 -10.29 -23.07 27.63
N ILE A 18 -10.51 -24.32 27.18
CA ILE A 18 -9.46 -25.15 26.56
C ILE A 18 -8.94 -24.47 25.28
N HIS A 19 -9.83 -24.11 24.36
CA HIS A 19 -9.44 -23.51 23.09
C HIS A 19 -8.80 -22.14 23.26
N LEU A 20 -9.32 -21.31 24.17
CA LEU A 20 -8.74 -20.01 24.49
C LEU A 20 -7.30 -20.21 25.00
N PHE A 21 -7.09 -21.07 26.00
CA PHE A 21 -5.76 -21.34 26.54
C PHE A 21 -4.77 -21.78 25.45
N LEU A 22 -5.15 -22.72 24.59
CA LEU A 22 -4.29 -23.19 23.49
C LEU A 22 -4.01 -22.09 22.46
N SER A 23 -5.03 -21.31 22.07
CA SER A 23 -4.86 -20.20 21.13
C SER A 23 -3.93 -19.11 21.69
N SER A 24 -4.00 -18.86 23.00
CA SER A 24 -3.18 -17.87 23.69
C SER A 24 -1.73 -18.33 23.85
N LEU A 25 -1.50 -19.63 24.09
CA LEU A 25 -0.15 -20.20 24.09
C LEU A 25 0.51 -20.04 22.71
N LEU A 26 -0.23 -20.31 21.63
CA LEU A 26 0.24 -20.10 20.27
C LEU A 26 0.49 -18.62 19.97
N CYS A 27 -0.43 -17.73 20.36
CA CYS A 27 -0.29 -16.29 20.18
C CYS A 27 0.96 -15.75 20.88
N PHE A 28 1.16 -16.11 22.15
CA PHE A 28 2.36 -15.75 22.91
C PHE A 28 3.62 -16.29 22.21
N GLY A 29 3.65 -17.57 21.87
CA GLY A 29 4.80 -18.20 21.24
C GLY A 29 5.15 -17.57 19.88
N PHE A 30 4.15 -17.23 19.08
CA PHE A 30 4.34 -16.52 17.81
C PHE A 30 5.00 -15.16 18.04
N GLY A 31 4.50 -14.35 18.97
CA GLY A 31 5.09 -13.05 19.30
C GLY A 31 6.50 -13.17 19.89
N ALA A 32 6.66 -14.01 20.93
CA ALA A 32 7.87 -14.12 21.73
C ALA A 32 9.04 -14.83 21.03
N PHE A 33 8.75 -15.70 20.06
CA PHE A 33 9.77 -16.51 19.39
C PHE A 33 9.87 -16.24 17.89
N HIS A 34 8.74 -16.30 17.17
CA HIS A 34 8.75 -16.19 15.71
C HIS A 34 9.01 -14.74 15.27
N VAL A 35 8.21 -13.79 15.76
CA VAL A 35 8.28 -12.37 15.36
C VAL A 35 9.56 -11.70 15.87
N THR A 36 9.94 -11.96 17.12
CA THR A 36 11.19 -11.43 17.69
C THR A 36 12.45 -12.02 17.07
N GLY A 37 12.33 -13.12 16.30
CA GLY A 37 13.46 -13.86 15.78
C GLY A 37 14.30 -14.57 16.85
N THR A 38 13.83 -14.64 18.10
CA THR A 38 14.53 -15.39 19.16
C THR A 38 14.57 -16.89 18.86
N PHE A 39 13.49 -17.41 18.28
CA PHE A 39 13.43 -18.78 17.76
C PHE A 39 12.47 -18.82 16.56
N GLY A 40 12.88 -18.14 15.49
CA GLY A 40 12.15 -18.03 14.23
C GLY A 40 12.80 -17.01 13.30
N PRO A 41 12.25 -16.81 12.09
CA PRO A 41 12.87 -15.96 11.08
C PRO A 41 12.61 -14.46 11.30
N GLY A 42 11.66 -14.07 12.14
CA GLY A 42 11.13 -12.71 12.18
C GLY A 42 10.00 -12.48 11.17
N ILE A 43 9.73 -11.23 10.83
CA ILE A 43 8.67 -10.83 9.89
C ILE A 43 9.19 -9.88 8.82
N TRP A 44 8.43 -9.68 7.74
CA TRP A 44 8.78 -8.68 6.72
C TRP A 44 8.74 -7.27 7.30
N VAL A 45 9.81 -6.52 7.08
CA VAL A 45 9.91 -5.09 7.38
C VAL A 45 10.56 -4.38 6.20
N SER A 46 10.25 -3.10 6.04
CA SER A 46 10.79 -2.29 4.94
C SER A 46 11.04 -0.86 5.38
N ASP A 47 11.74 -0.11 4.55
CA ASP A 47 11.80 1.34 4.66
C ASP A 47 10.45 1.98 4.30
N ALA A 48 10.32 3.28 4.60
CA ALA A 48 9.08 4.03 4.39
C ALA A 48 8.57 4.01 2.94
N TYR A 49 9.46 3.79 1.97
CA TYR A 49 9.16 3.82 0.54
C TYR A 49 9.20 2.44 -0.12
N GLY A 50 9.34 1.35 0.66
CA GLY A 50 9.24 -0.01 0.14
C GLY A 50 10.36 -0.40 -0.83
N VAL A 51 11.57 0.15 -0.66
CA VAL A 51 12.68 -0.12 -1.59
C VAL A 51 13.53 -1.29 -1.11
N THR A 52 13.68 -1.46 0.21
CA THR A 52 14.68 -2.32 0.86
C THR A 52 14.09 -3.39 1.77
N GLY A 53 12.88 -3.86 1.46
CA GLY A 53 12.17 -4.83 2.29
C GLY A 53 12.88 -6.17 2.41
N ARG A 54 12.79 -6.75 3.61
CA ARG A 54 13.34 -8.07 3.94
C ARG A 54 12.73 -8.60 5.22
N VAL A 55 12.86 -9.91 5.44
CA VAL A 55 12.49 -10.54 6.72
C VAL A 55 13.54 -10.20 7.78
N GLN A 56 13.11 -9.71 8.94
CA GLN A 56 13.97 -9.42 10.08
C GLN A 56 13.31 -9.73 11.42
N ALA A 57 14.15 -9.98 12.42
CA ALA A 57 13.76 -9.99 13.82
C ALA A 57 13.21 -8.61 14.26
N VAL A 58 12.09 -8.61 14.98
CA VAL A 58 11.43 -7.37 15.45
C VAL A 58 11.29 -7.37 16.97
N ALA A 59 11.97 -6.44 17.64
CA ALA A 59 11.83 -6.26 19.07
C ALA A 59 10.45 -5.64 19.42
N PRO A 60 9.84 -6.03 20.56
CA PRO A 60 8.57 -5.48 20.99
C PRO A 60 8.69 -4.00 21.40
N ALA A 61 7.74 -3.19 20.95
CA ALA A 61 7.58 -1.80 21.38
C ALA A 61 6.48 -1.72 22.45
N TRP A 62 6.86 -1.32 23.66
CA TRP A 62 5.96 -1.31 24.83
C TRP A 62 5.37 0.06 25.15
N GLY A 63 5.89 1.13 24.55
CA GLY A 63 5.34 2.47 24.71
C GLY A 63 4.13 2.72 23.81
N ALA A 64 3.67 3.97 23.80
CA ALA A 64 2.52 4.38 23.00
C ALA A 64 2.73 4.17 21.49
N GLU A 65 3.98 4.19 21.03
CA GLU A 65 4.36 3.91 19.65
C GLU A 65 4.01 2.50 19.20
N GLY A 66 3.81 1.55 20.11
CA GLY A 66 3.35 0.20 19.79
C GLY A 66 1.91 0.15 19.26
N PHE A 67 1.11 1.20 19.48
CA PHE A 67 -0.25 1.33 18.93
C PHE A 67 -0.28 2.01 17.56
N ASN A 68 0.86 2.47 17.05
CA ASN A 68 0.94 2.97 15.67
C ASN A 68 0.83 1.77 14.70
N PRO A 69 -0.15 1.75 13.77
CA PRO A 69 -0.34 0.63 12.84
C PRO A 69 0.86 0.41 11.89
N PHE A 70 1.74 1.40 11.74
CA PHE A 70 2.96 1.31 10.92
C PHE A 70 4.20 0.89 11.72
N ASN A 71 4.10 0.69 13.04
CA ASN A 71 5.22 0.23 13.86
C ASN A 71 5.21 -1.30 14.00
N PRO A 72 6.16 -2.03 13.38
CA PRO A 72 6.22 -3.49 13.48
C PRO A 72 6.47 -3.97 14.92
N GLY A 73 7.13 -3.18 15.76
CA GLY A 73 7.34 -3.52 17.17
C GLY A 73 6.05 -3.65 17.97
N GLY A 74 4.99 -2.95 17.54
CA GLY A 74 3.63 -3.10 18.07
C GLY A 74 3.03 -4.48 17.83
N ILE A 75 3.40 -5.15 16.72
CA ILE A 75 2.93 -6.50 16.40
C ILE A 75 3.50 -7.50 17.41
N ALA A 76 4.79 -7.40 17.71
CA ALA A 76 5.45 -8.28 18.67
C ALA A 76 4.88 -8.08 20.08
N SER A 77 4.77 -6.83 20.55
CA SER A 77 4.20 -6.55 21.88
C SER A 77 2.72 -6.94 21.98
N HIS A 78 1.93 -6.73 20.93
CA HIS A 78 0.54 -7.18 20.85
C HIS A 78 0.43 -8.69 21.10
N HIS A 79 1.15 -9.52 20.34
CA HIS A 79 1.06 -10.98 20.44
C HIS A 79 1.54 -11.49 21.81
N ILE A 80 2.61 -10.92 22.34
CA ILE A 80 3.12 -11.28 23.67
C ILE A 80 2.08 -10.93 24.76
N ALA A 81 1.59 -9.69 24.78
CA ALA A 81 0.65 -9.23 25.81
C ALA A 81 -0.72 -9.92 25.70
N ALA A 82 -1.29 -10.01 24.50
CA ALA A 82 -2.56 -10.67 24.26
C ALA A 82 -2.48 -12.17 24.56
N GLY A 83 -1.36 -12.81 24.22
CA GLY A 83 -1.08 -14.20 24.56
C GLY A 83 -1.05 -14.43 26.08
N ILE A 84 -0.32 -13.60 26.84
CA ILE A 84 -0.28 -13.71 28.31
C ILE A 84 -1.68 -13.50 28.92
N LEU A 85 -2.39 -12.45 28.52
CA LEU A 85 -3.73 -12.17 29.01
C LEU A 85 -4.70 -13.32 28.70
N GLY A 86 -4.63 -13.85 27.48
CA GLY A 86 -5.46 -14.95 27.05
C GLY A 86 -5.17 -16.26 27.78
N LEU A 87 -3.92 -16.52 28.20
CA LEU A 87 -3.59 -17.67 29.05
C LEU A 87 -4.28 -17.55 30.42
N LEU A 88 -4.21 -16.36 31.04
CA LEU A 88 -4.89 -16.10 32.32
C LEU A 88 -6.41 -16.25 32.19
N ALA A 89 -6.99 -15.69 31.12
CA ALA A 89 -8.41 -15.82 30.81
C ALA A 89 -8.82 -17.27 30.53
N GLY A 90 -7.99 -18.04 29.80
CA GLY A 90 -8.20 -19.46 29.56
C GLY A 90 -8.26 -20.27 30.84
N VAL A 91 -7.31 -20.06 31.76
CA VAL A 91 -7.31 -20.70 33.09
C VAL A 91 -8.55 -20.29 33.89
N PHE A 92 -8.92 -19.01 33.88
CA PHE A 92 -10.16 -18.55 34.51
C PHE A 92 -11.39 -19.30 33.96
N HIS A 93 -11.53 -19.42 32.65
CA HIS A 93 -12.65 -20.12 32.01
C HIS A 93 -12.64 -21.65 32.21
N LEU A 94 -11.48 -22.23 32.53
CA LEU A 94 -11.37 -23.65 32.91
C LEU A 94 -11.75 -23.90 34.37
N THR A 95 -11.48 -22.93 35.25
CA THR A 95 -11.62 -23.07 36.71
C THR A 95 -12.96 -22.57 37.24
N ILE A 96 -13.60 -21.60 36.56
CA ILE A 96 -14.81 -20.93 37.02
C ILE A 96 -16.00 -21.26 36.12
N ARG A 97 -17.13 -21.69 36.72
CA ARG A 97 -18.39 -21.91 36.00
C ARG A 97 -19.10 -20.58 35.72
N PRO A 98 -19.82 -20.45 34.58
CA PRO A 98 -20.60 -19.26 34.30
C PRO A 98 -21.65 -18.99 35.38
N PRO A 99 -21.87 -17.71 35.75
CA PRO A 99 -22.99 -17.33 36.60
C PRO A 99 -24.32 -17.79 35.99
N GLN A 100 -25.23 -18.28 36.84
CA GLN A 100 -26.53 -18.84 36.40
C GLN A 100 -27.34 -17.85 35.54
N ARG A 101 -27.31 -16.55 35.88
CA ARG A 101 -27.99 -15.50 35.13
C ARG A 101 -27.46 -15.41 33.69
N LEU A 102 -26.14 -15.40 33.52
CA LEU A 102 -25.51 -15.35 32.20
C LEU A 102 -25.73 -16.64 31.41
N TYR A 103 -25.60 -17.80 32.07
CA TYR A 103 -25.82 -19.10 31.43
C TYR A 103 -27.22 -19.19 30.79
N ARG A 104 -28.23 -18.69 31.50
CA ARG A 104 -29.62 -18.65 31.00
C ARG A 104 -29.84 -17.56 29.96
N ALA A 105 -29.36 -16.35 30.22
CA ALA A 105 -29.56 -15.21 29.32
C ALA A 105 -28.95 -15.45 27.94
N LEU A 106 -27.74 -16.00 27.91
CA LEU A 106 -27.00 -16.30 26.69
C LEU A 106 -27.21 -17.73 26.19
N ARG A 107 -28.15 -18.48 26.76
CA ARG A 107 -28.50 -19.84 26.32
C ARG A 107 -27.26 -20.75 26.12
N MET A 108 -26.32 -20.73 27.05
CA MET A 108 -24.99 -21.37 26.91
C MET A 108 -25.00 -22.91 26.79
N GLY A 109 -26.18 -23.55 26.86
CA GLY A 109 -26.37 -24.97 26.52
C GLY A 109 -26.71 -25.21 25.04
N ASN A 110 -27.06 -24.19 24.27
CA ASN A 110 -27.30 -24.27 22.83
C ASN A 110 -26.03 -23.85 22.08
N ILE A 111 -25.50 -24.72 21.23
CA ILE A 111 -24.30 -24.45 20.42
C ILE A 111 -24.47 -23.27 19.45
N GLU A 112 -25.70 -22.99 19.01
CA GLU A 112 -25.97 -21.86 18.10
C GLU A 112 -25.65 -20.50 18.71
N THR A 113 -25.64 -20.36 20.05
CA THR A 113 -25.19 -19.11 20.67
C THR A 113 -23.71 -18.87 20.45
N VAL A 114 -22.91 -19.95 20.43
CA VAL A 114 -21.48 -19.87 20.14
C VAL A 114 -21.31 -19.49 18.68
N LEU A 115 -22.02 -20.16 17.77
CA LEU A 115 -22.03 -19.82 16.34
C LEU A 115 -22.34 -18.34 16.10
N SER A 116 -23.40 -17.82 16.72
CA SER A 116 -23.80 -16.42 16.58
C SER A 116 -22.69 -15.46 17.03
N SER A 117 -22.13 -15.66 18.23
CA SER A 117 -21.04 -14.82 18.74
C SER A 117 -19.74 -14.94 17.94
N SER A 118 -19.43 -16.14 17.44
CA SER A 118 -18.25 -16.39 16.61
C SER A 118 -18.36 -15.72 15.24
N ILE A 119 -19.53 -15.72 14.60
CA ILE A 119 -19.76 -14.98 13.34
C ILE A 119 -19.50 -13.49 13.56
N ALA A 120 -20.00 -12.92 14.66
CA ALA A 120 -19.76 -11.51 14.98
C ALA A 120 -18.26 -11.20 15.16
N ALA A 121 -17.51 -12.06 15.86
CA ALA A 121 -16.07 -11.90 16.04
C ALA A 121 -15.28 -12.02 14.72
N VAL A 122 -15.64 -12.98 13.86
CA VAL A 122 -15.01 -13.16 12.54
C VAL A 122 -15.29 -11.99 11.62
N PHE A 123 -16.53 -11.50 11.59
CA PHE A 123 -16.90 -10.30 10.84
C PHE A 123 -16.10 -9.09 11.31
N PHE A 124 -16.00 -8.86 12.61
CA PHE A 124 -15.17 -7.78 13.16
C PHE A 124 -13.71 -7.87 12.68
N ALA A 125 -13.10 -9.06 12.76
CA ALA A 125 -11.74 -9.27 12.26
C ALA A 125 -11.62 -8.98 10.75
N ALA A 126 -12.59 -9.38 9.94
CA ALA A 126 -12.61 -9.12 8.51
C ALA A 126 -12.69 -7.62 8.18
N PHE A 127 -13.42 -6.81 8.95
CA PHE A 127 -13.44 -5.35 8.75
C PHE A 127 -12.10 -4.71 9.09
N ILE A 128 -11.47 -5.14 10.18
CA ILE A 128 -10.15 -4.62 10.57
C ILE A 128 -9.11 -4.96 9.50
N THR A 129 -9.05 -6.20 9.03
CA THR A 129 -8.07 -6.60 7.99
C THR A 129 -8.35 -5.95 6.64
N SER A 130 -9.62 -5.75 6.28
CA SER A 130 -9.98 -4.98 5.07
C SER A 130 -9.52 -3.53 5.18
N GLY A 131 -9.68 -2.92 6.35
CA GLY A 131 -9.22 -1.56 6.63
C GLY A 131 -7.70 -1.46 6.54
N THR A 132 -6.96 -2.28 7.26
CA THR A 132 -5.48 -2.23 7.26
C THR A 132 -4.89 -2.53 5.89
N MET A 133 -5.50 -3.41 5.10
CA MET A 133 -5.10 -3.65 3.71
C MET A 133 -5.29 -2.41 2.84
N TRP A 134 -6.39 -1.68 3.01
CA TRP A 134 -6.72 -0.52 2.17
C TRP A 134 -5.93 0.75 2.55
N TYR A 135 -5.73 0.99 3.85
CA TYR A 135 -5.02 2.16 4.37
C TYR A 135 -3.50 1.94 4.48
N GLY A 136 -3.06 0.69 4.60
CA GLY A 136 -1.68 0.32 4.90
C GLY A 136 -1.45 0.15 6.42
N ALA A 137 -0.61 -0.81 6.75
CA ALA A 137 -0.09 -1.10 8.09
C ALA A 137 1.26 -1.83 7.95
N ALA A 138 1.97 -2.02 9.06
CA ALA A 138 3.21 -2.80 9.10
C ALA A 138 3.00 -4.25 8.63
N THR A 139 1.78 -4.80 8.73
CA THR A 139 1.41 -6.15 8.26
C THR A 139 1.00 -6.22 6.80
N THR A 140 0.87 -5.09 6.10
CA THR A 140 0.46 -5.03 4.68
C THR A 140 1.47 -4.20 3.87
N PRO A 141 2.74 -4.64 3.82
CA PRO A 141 3.82 -3.90 3.17
C PRO A 141 3.62 -3.81 1.66
N ILE A 142 3.95 -2.65 1.09
CA ILE A 142 3.70 -2.34 -0.32
C ILE A 142 4.51 -3.18 -1.32
N GLU A 143 5.60 -3.80 -0.87
CA GLU A 143 6.39 -4.72 -1.70
C GLU A 143 5.70 -6.07 -1.90
N LEU A 144 4.79 -6.44 -0.99
CA LEU A 144 4.05 -7.69 -1.08
C LEU A 144 2.63 -7.50 -1.62
N PHE A 145 2.03 -6.33 -1.38
CA PHE A 145 0.63 -6.06 -1.74
C PHE A 145 0.43 -4.93 -2.77
N GLY A 146 1.51 -4.24 -3.17
CA GLY A 146 1.42 -3.02 -3.98
C GLY A 146 1.19 -1.76 -3.14
N PRO A 147 1.35 -0.57 -3.73
CA PRO A 147 1.14 0.70 -3.03
C PRO A 147 -0.35 0.94 -2.72
N THR A 148 -0.64 1.88 -1.83
CA THR A 148 -2.02 2.30 -1.53
C THR A 148 -2.42 3.46 -2.43
N ARG A 149 -3.74 3.64 -2.62
CA ARG A 149 -4.26 4.79 -3.36
C ARG A 149 -3.89 6.14 -2.74
N TYR A 150 -3.72 6.17 -1.42
CA TYR A 150 -3.44 7.40 -0.68
C TYR A 150 -2.04 7.93 -0.98
N GLN A 151 -1.09 7.03 -1.27
CA GLN A 151 0.25 7.42 -1.70
C GLN A 151 0.24 8.13 -3.06
N TRP A 152 -0.64 7.74 -3.99
CA TRP A 152 -0.86 8.48 -5.23
C TRP A 152 -1.58 9.81 -4.96
N ASP A 153 -2.68 9.78 -4.21
CA ASP A 153 -3.53 10.95 -3.96
C ASP A 153 -2.76 12.09 -3.25
N SER A 154 -1.76 11.75 -2.41
CA SER A 154 -0.90 12.73 -1.74
C SER A 154 0.41 13.04 -2.47
N GLY A 155 0.71 12.39 -3.60
CA GLY A 155 2.02 12.51 -4.26
C GLY A 155 3.20 12.02 -3.40
N TYR A 156 3.00 10.96 -2.61
CA TYR A 156 3.96 10.47 -1.61
C TYR A 156 5.32 10.10 -2.22
N PHE A 157 5.32 9.31 -3.29
CA PHE A 157 6.56 8.89 -3.96
C PHE A 157 7.17 10.02 -4.78
N GLN A 158 6.34 10.80 -5.48
CA GLN A 158 6.77 11.99 -6.20
C GLN A 158 7.59 12.94 -5.29
N GLN A 159 7.08 13.27 -4.11
CA GLN A 159 7.77 14.15 -3.16
C GLN A 159 9.12 13.60 -2.71
N GLU A 160 9.23 12.29 -2.47
CA GLU A 160 10.51 11.67 -2.10
C GLU A 160 11.50 11.65 -3.26
N ILE A 161 11.02 11.40 -4.48
CA ILE A 161 11.84 11.48 -5.69
C ILE A 161 12.40 12.90 -5.85
N GLU A 162 11.53 13.90 -5.81
CA GLU A 162 11.90 15.33 -5.90
C GLU A 162 12.92 15.68 -4.81
N ARG A 163 12.68 15.30 -3.55
CA ARG A 163 13.62 15.53 -2.44
C ARG A 163 15.00 14.90 -2.69
N ARG A 164 15.06 13.68 -3.23
CA ARG A 164 16.34 13.00 -3.54
C ARG A 164 17.07 13.66 -4.70
N VAL A 165 16.33 14.10 -5.73
CA VAL A 165 16.89 14.84 -6.86
C VAL A 165 17.45 16.18 -6.37
N GLU A 166 16.69 16.96 -5.60
CA GLU A 166 17.14 18.22 -5.02
C GLU A 166 18.39 18.06 -4.15
N THR A 167 18.42 17.02 -3.31
CA THR A 167 19.60 16.69 -2.51
C THR A 167 20.81 16.42 -3.42
N SER A 168 20.63 15.61 -4.46
CA SER A 168 21.70 15.30 -5.44
C SER A 168 22.19 16.54 -6.20
N LEU A 169 21.28 17.45 -6.56
CA LEU A 169 21.64 18.72 -7.20
C LEU A 169 22.41 19.63 -6.24
N SER A 170 22.04 19.66 -4.95
CA SER A 170 22.75 20.43 -3.92
C SER A 170 24.17 19.91 -3.67
N GLU A 171 24.42 18.62 -3.93
CA GLU A 171 25.75 17.99 -3.93
C GLU A 171 26.59 18.35 -5.18
N GLY A 172 26.05 19.16 -6.11
CA GLY A 172 26.73 19.63 -7.32
C GLY A 172 26.61 18.68 -8.51
N LEU A 173 25.71 17.69 -8.47
CA LEU A 173 25.47 16.80 -9.60
C LEU A 173 24.65 17.49 -10.68
N SER A 174 24.86 17.09 -11.93
CA SER A 174 23.97 17.50 -13.03
C SER A 174 22.58 16.86 -12.90
N LEU A 175 21.56 17.45 -13.53
CA LEU A 175 20.21 16.88 -13.62
C LEU A 175 20.21 15.42 -14.08
N SER A 176 20.98 15.11 -15.12
CA SER A 176 21.10 13.75 -15.64
C SER A 176 21.65 12.77 -14.58
N GLN A 177 22.69 13.17 -13.85
CA GLN A 177 23.25 12.35 -12.78
C GLN A 177 22.30 12.21 -11.59
N ALA A 178 21.61 13.30 -11.19
CA ALA A 178 20.66 13.29 -10.09
C ALA A 178 19.49 12.33 -10.37
N TRP A 179 18.86 12.43 -11.54
CA TRP A 179 17.79 11.52 -11.96
C TRP A 179 18.28 10.08 -12.17
N SER A 180 19.52 9.88 -12.64
CA SER A 180 20.10 8.53 -12.77
C SER A 180 20.38 7.84 -11.43
N ARG A 181 20.36 8.56 -10.30
CA ARG A 181 20.48 7.98 -8.96
C ARG A 181 19.14 7.51 -8.39
N ILE A 182 18.01 7.86 -9.01
CA ILE A 182 16.70 7.42 -8.56
C ILE A 182 16.52 5.93 -8.88
N PRO A 183 16.17 5.09 -7.89
CA PRO A 183 15.91 3.67 -8.17
C PRO A 183 14.66 3.50 -9.03
N ASP A 184 14.75 2.66 -10.06
CA ASP A 184 13.60 2.31 -10.93
C ASP A 184 12.39 1.82 -10.13
N LYS A 185 12.62 1.08 -9.03
CA LYS A 185 11.56 0.61 -8.13
C LYS A 185 10.79 1.77 -7.47
N LEU A 186 11.49 2.83 -7.08
CA LEU A 186 10.86 4.02 -6.50
C LEU A 186 10.08 4.80 -7.55
N ALA A 187 10.66 4.98 -8.75
CA ALA A 187 9.95 5.59 -9.88
C ALA A 187 8.70 4.79 -10.26
N PHE A 188 8.76 3.46 -10.19
CA PHE A 188 7.62 2.60 -10.54
C PHE A 188 6.48 2.71 -9.53
N TYR A 189 6.77 2.96 -8.25
CA TYR A 189 5.70 3.29 -7.29
C TYR A 189 4.98 4.60 -7.63
N ASP A 190 5.65 5.54 -8.30
CA ASP A 190 5.09 6.82 -8.73
C ASP A 190 4.39 6.75 -10.10
N TYR A 191 3.73 5.62 -10.38
CA TYR A 191 2.96 5.36 -11.60
C TYR A 191 1.54 4.90 -11.24
N ILE A 192 0.51 5.55 -11.80
CA ILE A 192 -0.90 5.32 -11.45
C ILE A 192 -1.40 3.92 -11.83
N GLY A 193 -0.75 3.22 -12.75
CA GLY A 193 -1.11 1.83 -13.06
C GLY A 193 -0.92 0.90 -11.85
N ASN A 194 -0.04 1.30 -10.91
CA ASN A 194 0.15 0.61 -9.63
C ASN A 194 -0.85 1.02 -8.55
N ASN A 195 -1.70 2.02 -8.79
CA ASN A 195 -2.71 2.45 -7.84
C ASN A 195 -3.88 1.44 -7.79
N PRO A 196 -4.19 0.84 -6.63
CA PRO A 196 -5.25 -0.18 -6.53
C PRO A 196 -6.66 0.38 -6.79
N ALA A 197 -6.83 1.70 -6.83
CA ALA A 197 -8.10 2.37 -7.17
C ALA A 197 -8.31 2.57 -8.69
N LYS A 198 -7.52 1.95 -9.57
CA LYS A 198 -7.67 2.00 -11.04
C LYS A 198 -8.18 0.71 -11.68
N GLY A 199 -8.63 -0.24 -10.87
CA GLY A 199 -9.19 -1.52 -11.34
C GLY A 199 -10.59 -1.41 -11.97
N GLY A 200 -11.21 -2.57 -12.17
CA GLY A 200 -12.62 -2.68 -12.54
C GLY A 200 -13.14 -4.06 -12.17
N LEU A 201 -14.39 -4.15 -11.68
CA LEU A 201 -14.94 -5.37 -11.09
C LEU A 201 -14.78 -6.62 -11.97
N PHE A 202 -14.89 -6.45 -13.29
CA PHE A 202 -14.81 -7.54 -14.27
C PHE A 202 -13.50 -7.55 -15.07
N ARG A 203 -12.52 -6.72 -14.72
CA ARG A 203 -11.17 -6.74 -15.31
C ARG A 203 -10.32 -7.77 -14.59
N ALA A 204 -10.55 -9.04 -14.90
CA ALA A 204 -9.91 -10.16 -14.21
C ALA A 204 -8.48 -10.46 -14.72
N GLY A 205 -7.60 -10.82 -13.78
CA GLY A 205 -6.23 -11.24 -14.04
C GLY A 205 -5.20 -10.38 -13.31
N PRO A 206 -3.89 -10.62 -13.56
CA PRO A 206 -2.83 -9.78 -13.01
C PRO A 206 -2.85 -8.38 -13.65
N MET A 207 -2.23 -7.41 -12.97
CA MET A 207 -2.05 -6.04 -13.50
C MET A 207 -1.35 -6.05 -14.86
N ASN A 208 -0.35 -6.93 -15.04
CA ASN A 208 0.39 -7.11 -16.29
C ASN A 208 -0.51 -7.41 -17.51
N LYS A 209 -1.73 -7.92 -17.33
CA LYS A 209 -2.68 -8.14 -18.43
C LYS A 209 -3.26 -6.83 -18.98
N GLY A 210 -3.24 -5.76 -18.19
CA GLY A 210 -3.72 -4.44 -18.58
C GLY A 210 -2.67 -3.68 -19.39
N ASP A 211 -1.71 -3.10 -18.68
CA ASP A 211 -0.66 -2.24 -19.21
C ASP A 211 0.52 -3.01 -19.83
N GLY A 212 0.85 -4.18 -19.29
CA GLY A 212 1.91 -5.07 -19.79
C GLY A 212 2.91 -5.45 -18.70
N ILE A 213 3.94 -6.20 -19.05
CA ILE A 213 5.08 -6.44 -18.15
C ILE A 213 5.99 -5.22 -18.24
N ALA A 214 6.17 -4.50 -17.13
CA ALA A 214 7.08 -3.36 -17.08
C ALA A 214 8.53 -3.81 -17.32
N GLU A 215 9.19 -3.26 -18.34
CA GLU A 215 10.55 -3.65 -18.73
C GLU A 215 11.60 -2.68 -18.20
N ALA A 216 11.37 -1.37 -18.37
CA ALA A 216 12.35 -0.35 -18.02
C ALA A 216 11.69 1.00 -17.75
N TRP A 217 12.28 1.76 -16.82
CA TRP A 217 11.99 3.18 -16.67
C TRP A 217 12.58 3.96 -17.84
N LEU A 218 11.78 4.81 -18.49
CA LEU A 218 12.24 5.62 -19.62
C LEU A 218 13.05 6.84 -19.18
N GLY A 219 13.01 7.20 -17.90
CA GLY A 219 13.56 8.44 -17.37
C GLY A 219 12.46 9.46 -17.08
N HIS A 220 12.81 10.49 -16.32
CA HIS A 220 11.91 11.58 -15.97
C HIS A 220 11.78 12.58 -17.13
N PRO A 221 10.57 12.80 -17.67
CA PRO A 221 10.33 13.78 -18.72
C PRO A 221 10.15 15.19 -18.14
N VAL A 222 10.99 16.11 -18.57
CA VAL A 222 10.88 17.55 -18.28
C VAL A 222 10.38 18.26 -19.52
N PHE A 223 9.22 18.92 -19.42
CA PHE A 223 8.63 19.68 -20.52
C PHE A 223 9.05 21.14 -20.40
N GLN A 224 9.39 21.77 -21.53
CA GLN A 224 9.74 23.19 -21.57
C GLN A 224 9.04 23.88 -22.74
N ASP A 225 8.57 25.11 -22.55
CA ASP A 225 8.10 25.92 -23.66
C ASP A 225 9.27 26.59 -24.42
N LYS A 226 8.95 27.32 -25.50
CA LYS A 226 9.93 28.07 -26.29
C LYS A 226 10.69 29.15 -25.51
N GLU A 227 10.17 29.57 -24.35
CA GLU A 227 10.80 30.56 -23.47
C GLU A 227 11.73 29.87 -22.44
N GLY A 228 11.82 28.53 -22.47
CA GLY A 228 12.61 27.73 -21.56
C GLY A 228 11.96 27.51 -20.19
N ARG A 229 10.68 27.86 -20.02
CA ARG A 229 9.97 27.64 -18.76
C ARG A 229 9.61 26.17 -18.63
N GLU A 230 9.95 25.58 -17.49
CA GLU A 230 9.55 24.23 -17.15
C GLU A 230 8.04 24.15 -16.92
N LEU A 231 7.44 23.10 -17.49
CA LEU A 231 6.02 22.81 -17.43
C LEU A 231 5.78 21.44 -16.81
N THR A 232 4.77 21.35 -15.95
CA THR A 232 4.34 20.11 -15.30
C THR A 232 3.02 19.64 -15.90
N VAL A 233 2.94 18.36 -16.25
CA VAL A 233 1.68 17.74 -16.68
C VAL A 233 0.78 17.51 -15.47
N ARG A 234 -0.48 17.97 -15.54
CA ARG A 234 -1.47 17.68 -14.49
C ARG A 234 -1.77 16.17 -14.45
N ARG A 235 -1.40 15.51 -13.35
CA ARG A 235 -1.64 14.09 -13.13
C ARG A 235 -3.12 13.73 -13.06
N MET A 236 -3.47 12.52 -13.50
CA MET A 236 -4.82 11.95 -13.44
C MET A 236 -5.21 11.62 -11.99
N PRO A 237 -6.30 12.17 -11.45
CA PRO A 237 -6.86 11.70 -10.18
C PRO A 237 -7.50 10.31 -10.37
N ALA A 238 -7.47 9.46 -9.34
CA ALA A 238 -7.94 8.08 -9.43
C ALA A 238 -9.40 7.94 -9.92
N PHE A 239 -10.25 8.93 -9.62
CA PHE A 239 -11.67 8.94 -10.02
C PHE A 239 -11.90 8.96 -11.54
N PHE A 240 -10.96 9.50 -12.31
CA PHE A 240 -11.14 9.69 -13.76
C PHE A 240 -10.67 8.47 -14.54
N GLU A 241 -11.52 7.95 -15.44
CA GLU A 241 -11.13 6.95 -16.44
C GLU A 241 -10.37 7.59 -17.61
N THR A 242 -10.79 8.79 -18.01
CA THR A 242 -10.11 9.63 -19.00
C THR A 242 -9.92 11.01 -18.42
N PHE A 243 -8.77 11.64 -18.69
CA PHE A 243 -8.49 12.97 -18.18
C PHE A 243 -7.69 13.76 -19.23
N PRO A 244 -7.92 15.07 -19.39
CA PRO A 244 -7.26 15.87 -20.43
C PRO A 244 -5.78 16.07 -20.13
N VAL A 245 -5.00 16.34 -21.19
CA VAL A 245 -3.59 16.71 -21.04
C VAL A 245 -3.49 18.23 -20.96
N ILE A 246 -3.05 18.69 -19.79
CA ILE A 246 -2.87 20.11 -19.46
C ILE A 246 -1.48 20.24 -18.83
N LEU A 247 -0.72 21.20 -19.33
CA LEU A 247 0.60 21.56 -18.82
C LEU A 247 0.52 22.92 -18.15
N VAL A 248 0.98 22.99 -16.91
CA VAL A 248 1.01 24.19 -16.08
C VAL A 248 2.45 24.59 -15.78
N ASP A 249 2.71 25.88 -15.57
CA ASP A 249 3.97 26.31 -14.98
C ASP A 249 3.97 26.11 -13.45
N LYS A 250 5.09 26.47 -12.80
CA LYS A 250 5.26 26.41 -11.34
C LYS A 250 4.22 27.19 -10.54
N ASP A 251 3.57 28.19 -11.14
CA ASP A 251 2.55 29.02 -10.50
C ASP A 251 1.13 28.47 -10.72
N GLY A 252 1.02 27.31 -11.39
CA GLY A 252 -0.25 26.66 -11.71
C GLY A 252 -0.97 27.28 -12.91
N ILE A 253 -0.32 28.16 -13.67
CA ILE A 253 -0.91 28.81 -14.85
C ILE A 253 -0.82 27.86 -16.03
N VAL A 254 -1.92 27.67 -16.75
CA VAL A 254 -1.96 26.84 -17.95
C VAL A 254 -1.10 27.47 -19.05
N ARG A 255 -0.13 26.71 -19.56
CA ARG A 255 0.79 27.14 -20.62
C ARG A 255 0.68 26.33 -21.89
N ALA A 256 0.30 25.05 -21.81
CA ALA A 256 0.04 24.23 -22.99
C ALA A 256 -1.03 23.17 -22.72
N ASP A 257 -1.68 22.69 -23.79
CA ASP A 257 -2.67 21.61 -23.74
C ASP A 257 -2.65 20.76 -25.02
N ILE A 258 -3.43 19.68 -24.99
CA ILE A 258 -3.85 18.97 -26.21
C ILE A 258 -5.32 19.29 -26.44
N PRO A 259 -5.64 20.22 -27.36
CA PRO A 259 -7.00 20.73 -27.50
C PRO A 259 -7.92 19.68 -28.14
N PHE A 260 -9.17 19.62 -27.67
CA PHE A 260 -10.19 18.79 -28.29
C PHE A 260 -10.66 19.38 -29.64
N ARG A 261 -11.10 20.65 -29.64
CA ARG A 261 -11.39 21.42 -30.87
C ARG A 261 -10.19 22.27 -31.24
N ARG A 262 -9.78 22.23 -32.51
CA ARG A 262 -8.58 22.94 -32.99
C ARG A 262 -8.83 24.35 -33.52
N ALA A 263 -10.08 24.70 -33.84
CA ALA A 263 -10.42 25.93 -34.55
C ALA A 263 -9.96 27.21 -33.83
N GLU A 264 -9.99 27.22 -32.50
CA GLU A 264 -9.59 28.36 -31.66
C GLU A 264 -8.51 27.97 -30.65
N SER A 265 -7.70 26.95 -30.98
CA SER A 265 -6.59 26.54 -30.13
C SER A 265 -5.60 27.70 -29.96
N LYS A 266 -5.20 27.96 -28.71
CA LYS A 266 -4.16 28.94 -28.35
C LYS A 266 -2.97 28.32 -27.62
N TYR A 267 -3.16 27.13 -27.05
CA TYR A 267 -2.22 26.48 -26.15
C TYR A 267 -1.70 25.15 -26.70
N SER A 268 -1.88 24.88 -28.00
CA SER A 268 -1.39 23.61 -28.53
C SER A 268 0.12 23.52 -28.42
N ILE A 269 0.61 22.29 -28.21
CA ILE A 269 2.04 21.94 -28.21
C ILE A 269 2.78 22.57 -29.41
N GLU A 270 2.18 22.59 -30.60
CA GLU A 270 2.76 23.21 -31.80
C GLU A 270 2.87 24.74 -31.69
N GLN A 271 1.84 25.42 -31.19
CA GLN A 271 1.80 26.90 -31.11
C GLN A 271 2.74 27.42 -30.02
N VAL A 272 2.80 26.70 -28.91
CA VAL A 272 3.64 27.04 -27.75
C VAL A 272 5.10 26.62 -27.98
N GLY A 273 5.33 25.61 -28.82
CA GLY A 273 6.67 25.09 -29.11
C GLY A 273 7.24 24.28 -27.94
N VAL A 274 6.44 23.39 -27.35
CA VAL A 274 6.87 22.60 -26.19
C VAL A 274 7.83 21.50 -26.62
N SER A 275 8.95 21.38 -25.91
CA SER A 275 9.91 20.27 -26.01
C SER A 275 9.80 19.34 -24.80
N CYS A 276 10.35 18.12 -24.92
CA CYS A 276 10.40 17.12 -23.86
C CYS A 276 11.84 16.59 -23.74
N ASN A 277 12.49 16.85 -22.62
CA ASN A 277 13.84 16.37 -22.28
C ASN A 277 13.72 15.20 -21.31
N PHE A 278 14.50 14.14 -21.49
CA PHE A 278 14.54 13.00 -20.55
C PHE A 278 15.82 13.00 -19.72
N TYR A 279 15.68 12.72 -18.42
CA TYR A 279 16.79 12.55 -17.48
C TYR A 279 16.67 11.22 -16.73
N GLY A 280 17.77 10.48 -16.61
CA GLY A 280 17.75 9.12 -16.08
C GLY A 280 17.08 8.11 -17.03
N GLY A 281 17.05 6.85 -16.62
CA GLY A 281 16.42 5.76 -17.38
C GLY A 281 16.95 5.57 -18.81
N LYS A 282 16.15 4.88 -19.64
CA LYS A 282 16.51 4.47 -21.01
C LYS A 282 16.71 5.66 -21.98
N LEU A 283 15.99 6.77 -21.79
CA LEU A 283 16.02 7.92 -22.70
C LEU A 283 16.87 9.07 -22.18
N ASN A 284 17.74 8.83 -21.19
CA ASN A 284 18.59 9.85 -20.59
C ASN A 284 19.33 10.72 -21.64
N GLY A 285 19.17 12.04 -21.55
CA GLY A 285 19.81 13.01 -22.44
C GLY A 285 19.12 13.18 -23.80
N GLN A 286 18.04 12.45 -24.08
CA GLN A 286 17.28 12.63 -25.33
C GLN A 286 16.34 13.83 -25.23
N VAL A 287 16.21 14.54 -26.34
CA VAL A 287 15.35 15.72 -26.48
C VAL A 287 14.43 15.52 -27.67
N PHE A 288 13.12 15.67 -27.43
CA PHE A 288 12.10 15.58 -28.46
C PHE A 288 11.44 16.94 -28.65
N THR A 289 11.36 17.39 -29.90
CA THR A 289 10.72 18.66 -30.28
C THR A 289 9.59 18.47 -31.28
N ASP A 290 9.44 17.28 -31.86
CA ASP A 290 8.32 16.98 -32.75
C ASP A 290 7.03 16.84 -31.93
N ALA A 291 6.01 17.61 -32.33
CA ALA A 291 4.75 17.67 -31.59
C ALA A 291 4.07 16.30 -31.38
N PRO A 292 4.09 15.33 -32.33
CA PRO A 292 3.52 14.01 -32.09
C PRO A 292 4.18 13.27 -30.92
N THR A 293 5.52 13.27 -30.84
CA THR A 293 6.26 12.58 -29.78
C THR A 293 6.13 13.30 -28.44
N VAL A 294 6.18 14.64 -28.42
CA VAL A 294 5.94 15.42 -27.19
C VAL A 294 4.53 15.13 -26.64
N LYS A 295 3.50 15.10 -27.51
CA LYS A 295 2.13 14.74 -27.11
C LYS A 295 2.01 13.31 -26.60
N LYS A 296 2.78 12.36 -27.17
CA LYS A 296 2.82 10.97 -26.70
C LYS A 296 3.34 10.90 -25.26
N TYR A 297 4.45 11.57 -24.96
CA TYR A 297 5.02 11.56 -23.61
C TYR A 297 4.18 12.37 -22.62
N ALA A 298 3.63 13.52 -23.01
CA ALA A 298 2.72 14.29 -22.15
C ALA A 298 1.48 13.47 -21.72
N ARG A 299 0.91 12.65 -22.63
CA ARG A 299 -0.17 11.70 -22.29
C ARG A 299 0.28 10.63 -21.30
N LYS A 300 1.52 10.14 -21.40
CA LYS A 300 2.05 9.16 -20.46
C LYS A 300 2.35 9.79 -19.10
N SER A 301 2.93 10.99 -19.06
CA SER A 301 3.26 11.72 -17.81
C SER A 301 2.05 12.09 -16.97
N GLN A 302 0.87 12.16 -17.58
CA GLN A 302 -0.39 12.27 -16.86
C GLN A 302 -0.64 11.09 -15.89
N LEU A 303 -0.03 9.93 -16.18
CA LEU A 303 -0.11 8.71 -15.38
C LEU A 303 1.03 8.61 -14.34
N GLY A 304 1.90 9.62 -14.23
CA GLY A 304 3.07 9.61 -13.35
C GLY A 304 4.37 9.34 -14.13
N GLU A 305 5.31 8.64 -13.50
CA GLU A 305 6.56 8.23 -14.13
C GLU A 305 6.34 7.32 -15.34
N VAL A 306 7.26 7.37 -16.31
CA VAL A 306 7.06 6.79 -17.64
C VAL A 306 7.85 5.50 -17.81
N PHE A 307 7.13 4.43 -18.16
CA PHE A 307 7.71 3.09 -18.36
C PHE A 307 7.49 2.54 -19.77
N GLU A 308 8.38 1.62 -20.14
CA GLU A 308 8.24 0.67 -21.24
C GLU A 308 7.56 -0.60 -20.73
N PHE A 309 6.65 -1.14 -21.55
CA PHE A 309 5.88 -2.32 -21.21
C PHE A 309 5.85 -3.29 -22.39
N ASP A 310 6.14 -4.55 -22.12
CA ASP A 310 5.88 -5.66 -23.04
C ASP A 310 4.42 -6.09 -22.95
N ARG A 311 3.76 -6.17 -24.11
CA ARG A 311 2.35 -6.56 -24.24
C ARG A 311 2.16 -7.72 -25.23
N THR A 312 3.27 -8.35 -25.64
CA THR A 312 3.26 -9.47 -26.58
C THR A 312 2.82 -10.78 -25.95
#